data_AF-A0A1G1YWB2-F1
#
_entry.id   AF-A0A1G1YWB2-F1
#
_cell.length_a   1.000
_cell.length_b   1.000
_cell.length_c   1.000
_cell.angle_alpha   90.00
_cell.angle_beta   90.00
_cell.angle_gamma   90.00
#
_symmetry.space_group_name_H-M   'P 1'
#
loop_
_entity.id
_entity.type
_entity.pdbx_description
1 polymer ?
#
loop_
_entity_poly.entity_id
_entity_poly.type
_entity_poly.pdbx_seq_one_letter_code
_entity_poly.pdbx_strand_id
1 'polypeptide(L)'
;MPNVIRVTVSEAARLFGIDQKTIRRAIKIQQLRYIVVQGRYKINFSSLLEWSQGKITTKNKLSNRGIGQYVDKWKIKNRLYSPDPKIFQKSDDNQKTDKA
;
A
#
# COMPACT_ATOMS: atom_id res chain seq x y z
N MET A 1 -9.31 11.79 13.16
CA MET A 1 -9.61 10.35 13.21
C MET A 1 -9.09 9.68 11.95
N PRO A 2 -8.21 8.66 12.00
CA PRO A 2 -7.85 7.92 10.80
C PRO A 2 -9.10 7.20 10.26
N ASN A 3 -9.48 7.48 9.02
CA ASN A 3 -10.64 6.85 8.40
C ASN A 3 -10.27 5.41 8.00
N VAL A 4 -10.62 4.43 8.84
CA VAL A 4 -10.26 3.02 8.64
C VAL A 4 -11.28 2.34 7.75
N ILE A 5 -10.95 2.22 6.46
CA ILE A 5 -11.76 1.48 5.50
C ILE A 5 -11.50 -0.02 5.69
N ARG A 6 -12.59 -0.78 5.88
CA ARG A 6 -12.56 -2.25 5.99
C ARG A 6 -13.44 -2.87 4.94
N VAL A 7 -12.93 -3.93 4.31
CA VAL A 7 -13.61 -4.63 3.21
C VAL A 7 -13.73 -6.12 3.50
N THR A 8 -14.77 -6.75 2.99
CA THR A 8 -14.91 -8.21 3.03
C THR A 8 -13.96 -8.88 2.04
N VAL A 9 -13.76 -10.20 2.15
CA VAL A 9 -12.92 -10.98 1.22
C VAL A 9 -13.43 -10.87 -0.23
N SER A 10 -14.75 -10.90 -0.43
CA SER A 10 -15.38 -10.80 -1.75
C SER A 10 -15.27 -9.40 -2.35
N GLU A 11 -15.46 -8.36 -1.54
CA GLU A 11 -15.23 -6.97 -1.97
C GLU A 11 -13.77 -6.75 -2.34
N ALA A 12 -12.83 -7.19 -1.49
CA ALA A 12 -11.41 -7.14 -1.76
C ALA A 12 -11.03 -7.84 -3.07
N ALA A 13 -11.58 -9.02 -3.32
CA ALA A 13 -11.35 -9.77 -4.57
C ALA A 13 -11.79 -8.96 -5.80
N ARG A 14 -12.99 -8.37 -5.74
CA ARG A 14 -13.57 -7.58 -6.82
C ARG A 14 -12.79 -6.28 -7.06
N LEU A 15 -12.45 -5.57 -5.97
CA LEU A 15 -11.71 -4.32 -6.06
C LEU A 15 -10.30 -4.53 -6.62
N PHE A 16 -9.63 -5.62 -6.26
CA PHE A 16 -8.24 -5.85 -6.66
C PHE A 16 -8.09 -6.72 -7.93
N GLY A 17 -9.20 -7.19 -8.52
CA GLY A 17 -9.15 -8.05 -9.70
C GLY A 17 -8.47 -9.40 -9.45
N ILE A 18 -8.56 -9.92 -8.21
CA ILE A 18 -7.91 -11.16 -7.77
C ILE A 18 -8.93 -12.18 -7.26
N ASP A 19 -8.56 -13.46 -7.29
CA ASP A 19 -9.41 -14.52 -6.76
C ASP A 19 -9.47 -14.49 -5.22
N GLN A 20 -10.64 -14.78 -4.65
CA GLN A 20 -10.86 -14.89 -3.20
C GLN A 20 -9.90 -15.89 -2.55
N LYS A 21 -9.53 -16.98 -3.23
CA LYS A 21 -8.54 -17.96 -2.71
C LYS A 21 -7.20 -17.30 -2.42
N THR A 22 -6.78 -16.33 -3.25
CA THR A 22 -5.51 -15.60 -3.08
C THR A 22 -5.55 -14.76 -1.81
N ILE A 23 -6.66 -14.09 -1.54
CA ILE A 23 -6.84 -13.29 -0.33
C ILE A 23 -6.91 -14.19 0.90
N ARG A 24 -7.67 -15.29 0.85
CA ARG A 24 -7.73 -16.27 1.95
C ARG A 24 -6.36 -16.86 2.26
N ARG A 25 -5.56 -17.14 1.22
CA ARG A 25 -4.17 -17.56 1.39
C ARG A 25 -3.33 -16.48 2.08
N ALA A 26 -3.45 -15.22 1.65
CA ALA A 26 -2.75 -14.09 2.25
C ALA A 26 -3.11 -13.88 3.74
N ILE A 27 -4.38 -14.09 4.10
CA ILE A 27 -4.85 -14.10 5.49
C ILE A 27 -4.21 -15.26 6.27
N LYS A 28 -4.19 -16.47 5.72
CA LYS A 28 -3.61 -17.66 6.36
C LYS A 28 -2.12 -17.50 6.66
N ILE A 29 -1.38 -16.87 5.76
CA ILE A 29 0.07 -16.58 5.92
C ILE A 29 0.33 -15.25 6.65
N GLN A 30 -0.70 -14.65 7.26
CA GLN A 30 -0.60 -13.44 8.10
C GLN A 30 -0.03 -12.20 7.40
N GLN A 31 -0.18 -12.09 6.08
CA GLN A 31 0.30 -10.93 5.30
C GLN A 31 -0.67 -9.74 5.30
N LEU A 32 -1.90 -9.94 5.78
CA LEU A 32 -2.95 -8.93 5.77
C LEU A 32 -3.43 -8.65 7.19
N ARG A 33 -3.62 -7.38 7.52
CA ARG A 33 -4.30 -6.96 8.75
C ARG A 33 -5.81 -7.10 8.58
N TYR A 34 -6.45 -7.83 9.49
CA TYR A 34 -7.90 -8.02 9.49
C TYR A 34 -8.46 -8.08 10.91
N ILE A 35 -9.78 -7.95 11.01
CA ILE A 35 -10.56 -8.26 12.21
C ILE A 35 -11.68 -9.24 11.82
N VAL A 36 -12.21 -9.98 12.79
CA VAL A 36 -13.37 -10.85 12.58
C VAL A 36 -14.59 -10.18 13.20
N VAL A 37 -15.62 -9.95 12.40
CA VAL A 37 -16.91 -9.39 12.86
C VAL A 37 -18.00 -10.37 12.46
N GLN A 38 -18.72 -10.91 13.46
CA GLN A 38 -19.80 -11.89 13.24
C GLN A 38 -19.37 -13.08 12.36
N GLY A 39 -18.18 -13.64 12.63
CA GLY A 39 -17.63 -14.77 11.87
C GLY A 39 -17.16 -14.42 10.45
N ARG A 40 -17.12 -13.13 10.07
CA ARG A 40 -16.66 -12.68 8.75
C ARG A 40 -15.38 -11.87 8.87
N TYR A 41 -14.41 -12.19 8.03
CA TYR A 41 -13.17 -11.42 7.91
C TYR A 41 -13.45 -10.03 7.30
N LYS A 42 -13.00 -9.01 8.01
CA LYS A 42 -12.97 -7.61 7.58
C LYS A 42 -11.52 -7.17 7.49
N ILE A 43 -11.02 -7.03 6.26
CA ILE A 43 -9.63 -6.73 5.94
C ILE A 43 -9.44 -5.22 5.94
N ASN A 44 -8.32 -4.75 6.49
CA ASN A 44 -7.94 -3.35 6.40
C ASN A 44 -7.51 -3.02 4.96
N PHE A 45 -8.15 -2.03 4.34
CA PHE A 45 -7.88 -1.66 2.95
C PHE A 45 -6.44 -1.18 2.71
N SER A 46 -5.86 -0.40 3.63
CA SER A 46 -4.50 0.10 3.45
C SER A 46 -3.48 -1.05 3.47
N SER A 47 -3.66 -2.01 4.39
CA SER A 47 -2.84 -3.23 4.43
C SER A 47 -2.97 -4.06 3.16
N LEU A 48 -4.17 -4.16 2.59
CA LEU A 48 -4.42 -4.88 1.35
C LEU A 48 -3.77 -4.19 0.14
N LEU A 49 -3.84 -2.85 0.09
CA LEU A 49 -3.21 -2.06 -0.94
C LEU A 49 -1.69 -2.19 -0.90
N GLU A 50 -1.08 -2.04 0.27
CA GLU A 50 0.37 -2.25 0.47
C GLU A 50 0.80 -3.65 0.02
N TRP A 51 0.07 -4.69 0.45
CA TRP A 51 0.34 -6.07 0.06
C TRP A 51 0.24 -6.29 -1.45
N SER A 52 -0.76 -5.68 -2.11
CA SER A 52 -0.98 -5.86 -3.55
C SER A 52 0.19 -5.35 -4.41
N GLN A 53 0.91 -4.36 -3.92
CA GLN A 53 2.06 -3.77 -4.60
C GLN A 53 3.33 -4.62 -4.44
N GLY A 54 3.40 -5.53 -3.46
CA GLY A 54 4.60 -6.32 -3.18
C GLY A 54 4.91 -7.37 -4.25
N LYS A 55 3.89 -7.90 -4.95
CA LYS A 55 4.08 -8.90 -6.02
C LYS A 55 3.65 -8.32 -7.35
N ILE A 56 4.52 -8.43 -8.36
CA ILE A 56 4.27 -7.97 -9.73
C ILE A 56 2.96 -8.56 -10.30
N THR A 57 2.70 -9.84 -10.05
CA THR A 57 1.47 -10.50 -10.52
C THR A 57 0.19 -9.94 -9.91
N THR A 58 0.21 -9.64 -8.60
CA THR A 58 -0.94 -9.02 -7.91
C THR A 58 -1.09 -7.56 -8.33
N LYS A 59 0.02 -6.84 -8.46
CA LYS A 59 0.05 -5.45 -8.94
C LYS A 59 -0.55 -5.32 -10.33
N ASN A 60 -0.13 -6.17 -11.27
CA ASN A 60 -0.67 -6.18 -12.63
C ASN A 60 -2.16 -6.50 -12.67
N LYS A 61 -2.64 -7.41 -11.81
CA LYS A 61 -4.07 -7.71 -11.68
C LYS A 61 -4.85 -6.52 -11.14
N LEU A 62 -4.33 -5.85 -10.10
CA LEU A 62 -4.94 -4.63 -9.57
C LEU A 62 -5.01 -3.53 -10.63
N SER A 63 -3.92 -3.31 -11.37
CA SER A 63 -3.83 -2.28 -12.41
C SER A 63 -4.71 -2.56 -13.63
N ASN A 64 -4.82 -3.82 -14.07
CA ASN A 64 -5.49 -4.14 -15.34
C ASN A 64 -6.92 -4.67 -15.18
N ARG A 65 -7.29 -5.20 -14.01
CA ARG A 65 -8.59 -5.85 -13.76
C ARG A 65 -9.30 -5.35 -12.50
N GLY A 66 -8.59 -4.61 -11.66
CA GLY A 66 -9.12 -4.04 -10.43
C GLY A 66 -9.36 -2.54 -10.57
N ILE A 67 -9.59 -1.89 -9.44
CA ILE A 67 -9.75 -0.44 -9.33
C ILE A 67 -8.53 0.35 -9.81
N GLY A 68 -7.35 -0.29 -9.89
CA GLY A 68 -6.15 0.33 -10.41
C GLY A 68 -6.27 0.77 -11.87
N GLN A 69 -7.22 0.22 -12.63
CA GLN A 69 -7.48 0.65 -14.01
C GLN A 69 -8.08 2.08 -14.07
N TYR A 70 -8.66 2.55 -12.96
CA TYR A 70 -9.25 3.89 -12.84
C TYR A 70 -8.37 4.83 -12.01
N VAL A 71 -7.18 4.40 -11.58
CA VAL A 71 -6.31 5.17 -10.70
C VAL A 71 -4.97 5.38 -11.40
N ASP A 72 -4.70 6.63 -11.78
CA ASP A 72 -3.43 7.02 -12.39
C ASP A 72 -2.25 6.89 -11.41
N LYS A 73 -2.41 7.43 -10.19
CA LYS A 73 -1.38 7.36 -9.15
C LYS A 73 -1.93 7.07 -7.76
N TRP A 74 -1.39 6.03 -7.12
CA TRP A 74 -1.66 5.73 -5.73
C TRP A 74 -0.89 6.68 -4.81
N LYS A 75 -1.57 7.24 -3.80
CA LYS A 75 -0.96 8.05 -2.73
C LYS A 75 -0.24 7.17 -1.71
N ILE A 76 0.78 6.44 -2.16
CA ILE A 76 1.60 5.58 -1.30
C ILE A 76 2.65 6.46 -0.63
N LYS A 77 2.62 6.53 0.71
CA LYS A 77 3.73 7.09 1.47
C LYS A 77 4.86 6.06 1.44
N ASN A 78 5.77 6.16 0.48
CA ASN A 78 7.04 5.45 0.61
C ASN A 78 7.67 5.91 1.94
N ARG A 79 8.31 4.98 2.66
CA ARG A 79 9.20 5.37 3.76
C ARG A 79 10.17 6.38 3.16
N LEU A 80 10.20 7.60 3.72
CA LEU A 80 11.21 8.60 3.38
C LEU A 80 12.55 7.86 3.38
N TYR A 81 13.24 7.87 2.24
CA TYR A 81 14.54 7.24 2.13
C TYR A 81 15.43 7.76 3.27
N SER A 82 16.12 6.85 3.97
CA SER A 82 17.32 7.18 4.74
C SER A 82 18.49 6.73 3.86
N PRO A 83 19.29 7.64 3.27
CA PRO A 83 19.40 9.08 3.48
C PRO A 83 18.48 9.90 2.55
N ASP A 84 17.88 10.97 3.08
CA ASP A 84 17.12 11.93 2.30
C ASP A 84 18.11 12.72 1.41
N PRO A 85 17.95 12.77 0.08
CA PRO A 85 18.83 13.54 -0.80
C PRO A 85 18.94 15.03 -0.44
N LYS A 86 17.95 15.58 0.30
CA LYS A 86 18.02 16.94 0.85
C LYS A 86 19.13 17.11 1.90
N ILE A 87 19.57 16.04 2.55
CA ILE A 87 20.68 16.08 3.51
C ILE A 87 21.98 16.47 2.80
N PHE A 88 22.20 15.99 1.58
CA PHE A 88 23.40 16.32 0.79
C PHE A 88 23.37 17.73 0.19
N GLN A 89 22.18 18.33 0.01
CA GLN A 89 22.08 19.71 -0.51
C GLN A 89 22.39 20.75 0.59
N LYS A 90 22.16 20.42 1.86
CA LYS A 90 22.31 21.36 2.97
C LYS A 90 23.77 21.63 3.37
N SER A 91 24.71 20.76 2.98
CA SER A 91 26.13 20.92 3.29
C SER A 91 26.84 21.96 2.41
N ASP A 92 26.32 22.22 1.20
CA ASP A 92 26.98 23.11 0.24
C ASP A 92 26.58 24.58 0.44
N ASP A 93 25.39 24.85 0.98
CA ASP A 93 24.91 26.20 1.26
C ASP A 93 25.59 26.82 2.50
N ASN A 94 25.96 26.02 3.49
CA ASN A 94 26.64 26.49 4.71
C ASN A 94 28.13 26.85 4.49
N GLN A 95 28.75 26.48 3.36
CA GLN A 95 30.15 26.86 3.07
C GLN A 95 30.28 28.25 2.41
N LYS A 96 29.16 28.86 1.99
CA LYS A 96 29.16 30.17 1.32
C LYS A 96 28.99 31.35 2.28
N THR A 97 28.57 31.12 3.52
CA THR A 97 28.33 32.19 4.50
C THR A 97 29.55 32.57 5.36
N ASP A 98 30.62 31.76 5.33
CA ASP A 98 31.85 32.00 6.12
C ASP A 98 32.99 32.63 5.30
N LYS A 99 32.72 33.06 4.07
CA LYS A 99 33.66 33.81 3.21
C LYS A 99 33.08 35.19 2.87
N ALA A 100 32.94 36.05 3.87
CA ALA A 100 32.68 37.48 3.73
C ALA A 100 33.51 38.24 4.76
#